data_AF-A0A2E3SE89-F1
#
_entry.id   AF-A0A2E3SE89-F1
#
_cell.length_a   1.000
_cell.length_b   1.000
_cell.length_c   1.000
_cell.angle_alpha   90.00
_cell.angle_beta   90.00
_cell.angle_gamma   90.00
#
_symmetry.space_group_name_H-M   'P 1'
#
loop_
_entity.id
_entity.type
_entity.pdbx_description
1 polymer ?
#
loop_
_entity_poly.entity_id
_entity_poly.type
_entity_poly.pdbx_seq_one_letter_code
_entity_poly.pdbx_strand_id
1 'polypeptide(L)'
;MGEKAANVHHTGDIWLTHLIDADETFDYNVAQAVSAAGAKLNWHLHPKGQKLLITHGVGFYQEKGKEVQVVRAGDVIKCTPDVEHWHGAAPNSPVTYLAISGNAPTQWTDELTDEAYNSIPAPEITNATLEQEIKDLSKAKWQWMADKNANKLEALFHDKAKFVHMGGTWGKEREVDIIRQGFIHYKKADVHEVMVEVLNEKTVILWNQITLLAFVGSNEVTNPFMVTEVYVKENNAWKLADLTFSKLMTRD
;
A
#
# COMPACT_ATOMS: atom_id res chain seq x y z
N MET A 1 0.06 18.16 -9.89
CA MET A 1 -1.40 18.10 -9.62
C MET A 1 -2.08 18.97 -10.66
N GLY A 2 -3.31 18.62 -11.06
CA GLY A 2 -4.10 19.38 -12.04
C GLY A 2 -4.63 20.70 -11.51
N GLU A 3 -5.64 21.25 -12.19
CA GLU A 3 -6.35 22.44 -11.71
C GLU A 3 -7.27 22.07 -10.55
N LYS A 4 -7.27 22.89 -9.50
CA LYS A 4 -8.18 22.71 -8.37
C LYS A 4 -9.61 22.99 -8.86
N ALA A 5 -10.49 22.01 -8.77
CA ALA A 5 -11.87 22.13 -9.23
C ALA A 5 -12.62 23.16 -8.38
N ALA A 6 -13.41 24.01 -9.02
CA ALA A 6 -14.26 24.96 -8.31
C ALA A 6 -15.24 24.22 -7.37
N ASN A 7 -15.38 24.71 -6.14
CA ASN A 7 -16.15 24.06 -5.09
C ASN A 7 -17.67 24.30 -5.27
N VAL A 8 -18.23 23.76 -6.36
CA VAL A 8 -19.63 23.96 -6.78
C VAL A 8 -20.43 22.66 -6.70
N HIS A 9 -19.78 21.51 -6.92
CA HIS A 9 -20.42 20.19 -6.95
C HIS A 9 -19.66 19.15 -6.13
N HIS A 10 -18.90 19.60 -5.14
CA HIS A 10 -18.09 18.74 -4.29
C HIS A 10 -17.90 19.37 -2.92
N THR A 11 -17.28 18.63 -2.02
CA THR A 11 -16.75 19.12 -0.74
C THR A 11 -15.28 18.75 -0.64
N GLY A 12 -14.49 19.62 -0.06
CA GLY A 12 -13.06 19.41 0.13
C GLY A 12 -12.24 19.77 -1.11
N ASP A 13 -10.98 19.31 -1.14
CA ASP A 13 -10.06 19.64 -2.21
C ASP A 13 -9.99 18.51 -3.24
N ILE A 14 -10.37 18.84 -4.48
CA ILE A 14 -10.30 17.94 -5.63
C ILE A 14 -9.56 18.65 -6.77
N TRP A 15 -8.60 17.96 -7.38
CA TRP A 15 -7.86 18.42 -8.55
C TRP A 15 -8.20 17.55 -9.75
N LEU A 16 -8.53 18.19 -10.87
CA LEU A 16 -8.89 17.52 -12.12
C LEU A 16 -7.83 17.82 -13.19
N THR A 17 -7.45 16.80 -13.95
CA THR A 17 -6.61 16.94 -15.14
C THR A 17 -7.31 16.25 -16.30
N HIS A 18 -7.74 17.02 -17.31
CA HIS A 18 -8.24 16.48 -18.56
C HIS A 18 -7.07 15.89 -19.34
N LEU A 19 -7.15 14.61 -19.68
CA LEU A 19 -6.08 13.88 -20.38
C LEU A 19 -6.43 13.65 -21.84
N ILE A 20 -7.70 13.33 -22.11
CA ILE A 20 -8.25 13.09 -23.45
C ILE A 20 -9.66 13.69 -23.48
N ASP A 21 -9.92 14.52 -24.48
CA ASP A 21 -11.27 14.97 -24.80
C ASP A 21 -11.86 14.06 -25.90
N ALA A 22 -13.17 13.85 -25.85
CA ALA A 22 -13.86 13.07 -26.86
C ALA A 22 -13.78 13.74 -28.23
N ASP A 23 -13.70 12.92 -29.29
CA ASP A 23 -13.73 13.36 -30.68
C ASP A 23 -14.63 12.45 -31.54
N GLU A 24 -14.65 12.69 -32.86
CA GLU A 24 -15.47 11.93 -33.80
C GLU A 24 -15.09 10.43 -33.89
N THR A 25 -13.87 10.05 -33.52
CA THR A 25 -13.37 8.67 -33.52
C THR A 25 -13.52 8.01 -32.15
N PHE A 26 -13.19 8.74 -31.10
CA PHE A 26 -13.21 8.28 -29.71
C PHE A 26 -14.27 9.06 -28.92
N ASP A 27 -15.47 8.49 -28.83
CA ASP A 27 -16.63 9.10 -28.15
C ASP A 27 -16.55 9.04 -26.60
N TYR A 28 -15.37 9.29 -26.03
CA TYR A 28 -15.13 9.29 -24.60
C TYR A 28 -14.08 10.31 -24.16
N ASN A 29 -14.27 10.84 -22.96
CA ASN A 29 -13.33 11.69 -22.27
C ASN A 29 -12.55 10.87 -21.23
N VAL A 30 -11.29 11.22 -21.00
CA VAL A 30 -10.47 10.68 -19.90
C VAL A 30 -9.96 11.83 -19.06
N ALA A 31 -10.23 11.76 -17.76
CA ALA A 31 -9.68 12.69 -16.78
C ALA A 31 -9.05 11.95 -15.61
N GLN A 32 -7.98 12.51 -15.04
CA GLN A 32 -7.47 12.10 -13.74
C GLN A 32 -8.05 13.01 -12.66
N ALA A 33 -8.65 12.42 -11.64
CA ALA A 33 -9.09 13.13 -10.45
C ALA A 33 -8.24 12.72 -9.25
N VAL A 34 -7.81 13.70 -8.47
CA VAL A 34 -7.16 13.53 -7.16
C VAL A 34 -8.06 14.17 -6.13
N SER A 35 -8.53 13.41 -5.16
CA SER A 35 -9.34 13.90 -4.04
C SER A 35 -8.54 13.80 -2.75
N ALA A 36 -8.38 14.91 -2.03
CA ALA A 36 -7.79 14.91 -0.69
C ALA A 36 -8.64 14.06 0.28
N ALA A 37 -8.07 13.64 1.40
CA ALA A 37 -8.81 12.90 2.43
C ALA A 37 -10.09 13.65 2.83
N GLY A 38 -11.21 12.95 2.88
CA GLY A 38 -12.54 13.52 3.16
C GLY A 38 -13.21 14.26 2.00
N ALA A 39 -12.51 14.50 0.88
CA ALA A 39 -13.08 15.19 -0.27
C ALA A 39 -14.01 14.26 -1.08
N LYS A 40 -15.17 14.77 -1.48
CA LYS A 40 -16.26 13.97 -2.06
C LYS A 40 -17.06 14.76 -3.09
N LEU A 41 -17.50 14.09 -4.15
CA LEU A 41 -18.43 14.68 -5.11
C LEU A 41 -19.87 14.62 -4.59
N ASN A 42 -20.70 15.55 -5.05
CA ASN A 42 -22.16 15.46 -4.90
C ASN A 42 -22.72 14.30 -5.74
N TRP A 43 -23.97 13.94 -5.47
CA TRP A 43 -24.66 12.95 -6.28
C TRP A 43 -24.75 13.43 -7.74
N HIS A 44 -24.55 12.51 -8.67
CA HIS A 44 -24.60 12.77 -10.10
C HIS A 44 -24.83 11.50 -10.91
N LEU A 45 -25.09 11.68 -12.20
CA LEU A 45 -25.17 10.60 -13.17
C LEU A 45 -24.49 10.98 -14.49
N HIS A 46 -24.13 9.96 -15.25
CA HIS A 46 -23.54 10.08 -16.58
C HIS A 46 -24.45 9.42 -17.62
N PRO A 47 -25.03 10.17 -18.59
CA PRO A 47 -25.96 9.60 -19.58
C PRO A 47 -25.35 8.52 -20.49
N LYS A 48 -24.03 8.52 -20.64
CA LYS A 48 -23.27 7.51 -21.40
C LYS A 48 -22.47 6.57 -20.49
N GLY A 49 -22.72 6.63 -19.19
CA GLY A 49 -21.99 5.91 -18.16
C GLY A 49 -20.56 6.40 -17.97
N GLN A 50 -19.89 5.80 -16.99
CA GLN A 50 -18.51 6.10 -16.63
C GLN A 50 -17.79 4.83 -16.14
N LYS A 51 -16.47 4.81 -16.27
CA LYS A 51 -15.62 3.82 -15.61
C LYS A 51 -14.58 4.54 -14.76
N LEU A 52 -14.37 4.07 -13.55
CA LEU A 52 -13.34 4.57 -12.66
C LEU A 52 -12.27 3.50 -12.51
N LEU A 53 -11.02 3.85 -12.80
CA LEU A 53 -9.86 3.00 -12.52
C LEU A 53 -9.11 3.64 -11.39
N ILE A 54 -9.16 3.05 -10.20
CA ILE A 54 -8.51 3.61 -9.02
C ILE A 54 -7.01 3.32 -9.13
N THR A 55 -6.19 4.37 -9.03
CA THR A 55 -4.74 4.26 -9.20
C THR A 55 -3.98 4.46 -7.89
N HIS A 56 -4.57 5.11 -6.90
CA HIS A 56 -3.94 5.35 -5.59
C HIS A 56 -4.97 5.58 -4.49
N GLY A 57 -4.61 5.17 -3.26
CA GLY A 57 -5.34 5.52 -2.04
C GLY A 57 -6.63 4.72 -1.82
N VAL A 58 -7.47 5.21 -0.90
CA VAL A 58 -8.74 4.60 -0.51
C VAL A 58 -9.86 5.60 -0.64
N GLY A 59 -10.93 5.17 -1.29
CA GLY A 59 -12.12 5.99 -1.50
C GLY A 59 -13.40 5.24 -1.24
N PHE A 60 -14.49 5.91 -1.58
CA PHE A 60 -15.83 5.38 -1.58
C PHE A 60 -16.48 5.55 -2.94
N TYR A 61 -17.38 4.62 -3.25
CA TYR A 61 -18.33 4.69 -4.34
C TYR A 61 -19.69 4.21 -3.84
N GLN A 62 -20.77 4.90 -4.21
CA GLN A 62 -22.11 4.46 -3.87
C GLN A 62 -23.10 4.83 -4.97
N GLU A 63 -23.91 3.85 -5.38
CA GLU A 63 -25.12 4.10 -6.18
C GLU A 63 -26.31 4.40 -5.26
N LYS A 64 -27.22 5.28 -5.68
CA LYS A 64 -28.32 5.74 -4.83
C LYS A 64 -29.20 4.57 -4.39
N GLY A 65 -29.45 4.49 -3.08
CA GLY A 65 -30.22 3.40 -2.46
C GLY A 65 -29.46 2.07 -2.29
N LYS A 66 -28.18 1.98 -2.68
CA LYS A 66 -27.32 0.81 -2.43
C LYS A 66 -26.33 1.07 -1.31
N GLU A 67 -25.69 0.01 -0.83
CA GLU A 67 -24.61 0.10 0.14
C GLU A 67 -23.37 0.80 -0.45
N VAL A 68 -22.64 1.51 0.42
CA VAL A 68 -21.36 2.14 0.06
C VAL A 68 -20.32 1.06 -0.17
N GLN A 69 -19.58 1.18 -1.27
CA GLN A 69 -18.45 0.35 -1.62
C GLN A 69 -17.16 1.10 -1.27
N VAL A 70 -16.23 0.43 -0.60
CA VAL A 70 -14.88 0.97 -0.39
C VAL A 70 -14.02 0.57 -1.60
N VAL A 71 -13.36 1.54 -2.21
CA VAL A 71 -12.52 1.33 -3.40
C VAL A 71 -11.04 1.60 -3.11
N ARG A 72 -10.15 0.84 -3.75
CA ARG A 72 -8.69 0.88 -3.55
C ARG A 72 -7.96 0.84 -4.89
N ALA A 73 -6.68 1.21 -4.86
CA ALA A 73 -5.82 1.08 -6.05
C ALA A 73 -5.94 -0.31 -6.70
N GLY A 74 -6.16 -0.33 -8.00
CA GLY A 74 -6.41 -1.54 -8.79
C GLY A 74 -7.89 -1.88 -8.99
N ASP A 75 -8.81 -1.32 -8.20
CA ASP A 75 -10.23 -1.53 -8.41
C ASP A 75 -10.75 -0.81 -9.66
N VAL A 76 -11.74 -1.42 -10.30
CA VAL A 76 -12.44 -0.86 -11.46
C VAL A 76 -13.93 -0.80 -11.16
N ILE A 77 -14.50 0.40 -11.19
CA ILE A 77 -15.93 0.63 -11.02
C ILE A 77 -16.56 0.93 -12.36
N LYS A 78 -17.70 0.28 -12.64
CA LYS A 78 -18.52 0.55 -13.81
C LYS A 78 -19.79 1.29 -13.38
N CYS A 79 -19.80 2.60 -13.58
CA CYS A 79 -20.99 3.42 -13.39
C CYS A 79 -21.91 3.24 -14.59
N THR A 80 -23.01 2.52 -14.41
CA THR A 80 -24.00 2.26 -15.47
C THR A 80 -24.64 3.58 -15.92
N PRO A 81 -24.96 3.75 -17.22
CA PRO A 81 -25.66 4.93 -17.71
C PRO A 81 -26.90 5.27 -16.87
N ASP A 82 -27.08 6.56 -16.59
CA ASP A 82 -28.21 7.12 -15.85
C ASP A 82 -28.40 6.60 -14.41
N VAL A 83 -27.46 5.82 -13.88
CA VAL A 83 -27.48 5.44 -12.47
C VAL A 83 -26.84 6.54 -11.64
N GLU A 84 -27.61 7.12 -10.74
CA GLU A 84 -27.16 8.15 -9.82
C GLU A 84 -26.20 7.57 -8.78
N HIS A 85 -25.04 8.21 -8.62
CA HIS A 85 -23.98 7.78 -7.72
C HIS A 85 -23.17 8.97 -7.19
N TRP A 86 -22.33 8.71 -6.19
CA TRP A 86 -21.24 9.59 -5.80
C TRP A 86 -19.96 8.77 -5.59
N HIS A 87 -18.83 9.47 -5.59
CA HIS A 87 -17.55 8.92 -5.19
C HIS A 87 -16.65 10.00 -4.59
N GLY A 88 -15.73 9.57 -3.75
CA GLY A 88 -14.86 10.46 -3.00
C GLY A 88 -13.75 9.71 -2.29
N ALA A 89 -12.88 10.46 -1.64
CA ALA A 89 -11.85 9.94 -0.75
C ALA A 89 -12.47 9.39 0.54
N ALA A 90 -11.75 8.49 1.22
CA ALA A 90 -12.07 8.10 2.58
C ALA A 90 -11.70 9.24 3.57
N PRO A 91 -12.19 9.24 4.83
CA PRO A 91 -11.94 10.33 5.77
C PRO A 91 -10.45 10.56 6.09
N ASN A 92 -9.64 9.51 6.00
CA ASN A 92 -8.24 9.44 6.41
C ASN A 92 -7.28 8.99 5.28
N SER A 93 -7.74 8.95 4.03
CA SER A 93 -6.91 8.61 2.87
C SER A 93 -7.33 9.44 1.66
N PRO A 94 -6.41 10.02 0.88
CA PRO A 94 -6.76 10.55 -0.43
C PRO A 94 -7.14 9.41 -1.38
N VAL A 95 -7.78 9.73 -2.50
CA VAL A 95 -7.96 8.78 -3.61
C VAL A 95 -7.59 9.43 -4.93
N THR A 96 -6.96 8.66 -5.82
CA THR A 96 -6.71 9.05 -7.21
C THR A 96 -7.30 8.02 -8.14
N TYR A 97 -7.95 8.47 -9.21
CA TYR A 97 -8.52 7.60 -10.22
C TYR A 97 -8.51 8.25 -11.61
N LEU A 98 -8.53 7.39 -12.63
CA LEU A 98 -8.88 7.78 -13.99
C LEU A 98 -10.38 7.58 -14.19
N ALA A 99 -11.07 8.64 -14.59
CA ALA A 99 -12.47 8.62 -14.98
C ALA A 99 -12.58 8.61 -16.51
N ILE A 100 -13.18 7.55 -17.04
CA ILE A 100 -13.47 7.38 -18.47
C ILE A 100 -14.97 7.54 -18.65
N SER A 101 -15.40 8.69 -19.16
CA SER A 101 -16.81 9.04 -19.31
C SER A 101 -17.18 9.12 -20.79
N GLY A 102 -18.38 8.69 -21.16
CA GLY A 102 -18.83 8.94 -22.55
C GLY A 102 -19.00 10.43 -22.84
N ASN A 103 -19.15 10.78 -24.12
CA ASN A 103 -19.27 12.17 -24.58
C ASN A 103 -20.65 12.78 -24.30
N ALA A 104 -20.98 12.93 -23.02
CA ALA A 104 -22.15 13.63 -22.54
C ALA A 104 -21.81 14.30 -21.20
N PRO A 105 -22.32 15.51 -20.94
CA PRO A 105 -22.03 16.21 -19.69
C PRO A 105 -22.58 15.44 -18.49
N THR A 106 -21.85 15.51 -17.37
CA THR A 106 -22.32 15.05 -16.06
C THR A 106 -23.60 15.79 -15.67
N GLN A 107 -24.59 15.07 -15.16
CA GLN A 107 -25.79 15.65 -14.59
C GLN A 107 -25.70 15.58 -13.07
N TRP A 108 -25.52 16.73 -12.43
CA TRP A 108 -25.45 16.87 -10.98
C TRP A 108 -26.86 16.89 -10.38
N THR A 109 -27.02 16.24 -9.23
CA THR A 109 -28.29 16.12 -8.52
C THR A 109 -28.14 16.67 -7.10
N ASP A 110 -28.50 15.90 -6.08
CA ASP A 110 -28.53 16.32 -4.69
C ASP A 110 -27.10 16.48 -4.12
N GLU A 111 -26.93 17.40 -3.18
CA GLU A 111 -25.69 17.45 -2.39
C GLU A 111 -25.54 16.18 -1.55
N LEU A 112 -24.31 15.69 -1.42
CA LEU A 112 -24.01 14.64 -0.45
C LEU A 112 -23.76 15.30 0.91
N THR A 113 -24.72 15.17 1.83
CA THR A 113 -24.62 15.81 3.14
C THR A 113 -23.44 15.28 3.95
N ASP A 114 -22.86 16.13 4.79
CA ASP A 114 -21.78 15.73 5.70
C ASP A 114 -22.27 14.64 6.68
N GLU A 115 -23.53 14.67 7.12
CA GLU A 115 -24.10 13.63 7.98
C GLU A 115 -24.15 12.27 7.27
N ALA A 116 -24.58 12.24 6.01
CA ALA A 116 -24.62 11.02 5.22
C ALA A 116 -23.21 10.44 5.06
N TYR A 117 -22.24 11.29 4.70
CA TYR A 117 -20.84 10.88 4.56
C TYR A 117 -20.21 10.42 5.89
N ASN A 118 -20.41 11.18 6.98
CA ASN A 118 -19.83 10.87 8.29
C ASN A 118 -20.48 9.65 8.97
N SER A 119 -21.69 9.24 8.52
CA SER A 119 -22.33 7.99 8.96
C SER A 119 -21.71 6.74 8.36
N ILE A 120 -20.94 6.88 7.27
CA ILE A 120 -20.23 5.78 6.64
C ILE A 120 -19.11 5.38 7.58
N PRO A 121 -19.04 4.12 8.04
CA PRO A 121 -17.91 3.65 8.81
C PRO A 121 -16.63 3.96 8.03
N ALA A 122 -15.71 4.69 8.67
CA ALA A 122 -14.39 4.89 8.07
C ALA A 122 -13.87 3.50 7.69
N PRO A 123 -13.48 3.27 6.42
CA PRO A 123 -12.98 1.99 6.02
C PRO A 123 -11.82 1.73 6.95
N GLU A 124 -11.76 0.54 7.54
CA GLU A 124 -10.56 0.14 8.24
C GLU A 124 -9.44 0.31 7.23
N ILE A 125 -8.64 1.38 7.39
CA ILE A 125 -7.41 1.50 6.64
C ILE A 125 -6.59 0.34 7.17
N THR A 126 -6.44 -0.67 6.33
CA THR A 126 -5.80 -1.96 6.55
C THR A 126 -4.32 -1.85 6.93
N ASN A 127 -3.82 -0.67 7.30
CA ASN A 127 -2.48 -0.49 7.82
C ASN A 127 -2.34 -1.17 9.18
N ALA A 128 -3.28 -1.00 10.12
CA ALA A 128 -3.14 -1.63 11.44
C ALA A 128 -3.07 -3.18 11.36
N THR A 129 -3.88 -3.78 10.49
CA THR A 129 -3.89 -5.24 10.28
C THR A 129 -2.70 -5.72 9.45
N LEU A 130 -2.31 -5.02 8.38
CA LEU A 130 -1.11 -5.36 7.59
C LEU A 130 0.18 -5.13 8.39
N GLU A 131 0.24 -4.06 9.17
CA GLU A 131 1.35 -3.79 10.10
C GLU A 131 1.48 -4.92 11.10
N GLN A 132 0.36 -5.37 11.69
CA GLN A 132 0.39 -6.47 12.64
C GLN A 132 0.79 -7.78 11.96
N GLU A 133 0.20 -8.12 10.80
CA GLU A 133 0.55 -9.29 10.00
C GLU A 133 2.05 -9.33 9.69
N ILE A 134 2.62 -8.21 9.23
CA ILE A 134 4.03 -8.14 8.87
C ILE A 134 4.94 -8.09 10.10
N LYS A 135 4.53 -7.46 11.21
CA LYS A 135 5.26 -7.54 12.50
C LYS A 135 5.35 -9.00 12.97
N ASP A 136 4.26 -9.75 12.88
CA ASP A 136 4.22 -11.17 13.24
C ASP A 136 5.08 -12.02 12.30
N LEU A 137 5.07 -11.73 11.00
CA LEU A 137 5.94 -12.39 10.02
C LEU A 137 7.42 -12.10 10.26
N SER A 138 7.79 -10.84 10.54
CA SER A 138 9.15 -10.43 10.89
C SER A 138 9.64 -11.16 12.15
N LYS A 139 8.81 -11.20 13.20
CA LYS A 139 9.10 -11.94 14.43
C LYS A 139 9.32 -13.43 14.17
N ALA A 140 8.46 -14.05 13.36
CA ALA A 140 8.60 -15.45 12.99
C ALA A 140 9.89 -15.69 12.19
N LYS A 141 10.23 -14.80 11.24
CA LYS A 141 11.48 -14.85 10.49
C LYS A 141 12.70 -14.77 11.42
N TRP A 142 12.73 -13.87 12.40
CA TRP A 142 13.83 -13.82 13.38
C TRP A 142 13.99 -15.14 14.14
N GLN A 143 12.88 -15.79 14.52
CA GLN A 143 12.93 -17.12 15.12
C GLN A 143 13.48 -18.17 14.14
N TRP A 144 13.07 -18.15 12.88
CA TRP A 144 13.58 -19.09 11.86
C TRP A 144 15.07 -18.88 11.58
N MET A 145 15.56 -17.64 11.62
CA MET A 145 16.98 -17.32 11.54
C MET A 145 17.76 -17.92 12.73
N ALA A 146 17.20 -17.83 13.95
CA ALA A 146 17.78 -18.43 15.15
C ALA A 146 17.76 -19.97 15.14
N ASP A 147 16.70 -20.57 14.60
CA ASP A 147 16.58 -22.03 14.49
C ASP A 147 17.34 -22.61 13.29
N LYS A 148 17.95 -21.75 12.45
CA LYS A 148 18.52 -22.11 11.13
C LYS A 148 17.52 -22.87 10.25
N ASN A 149 16.25 -22.49 10.29
CA ASN A 149 15.19 -23.10 9.49
C ASN A 149 15.25 -22.61 8.04
N ALA A 150 16.26 -23.08 7.31
CA ALA A 150 16.55 -22.69 5.94
C ALA A 150 15.36 -22.90 5.00
N ASN A 151 14.54 -23.95 5.20
CA ASN A 151 13.40 -24.24 4.34
C ASN A 151 12.29 -23.17 4.44
N LYS A 152 11.98 -22.71 5.66
CA LYS A 152 11.00 -21.62 5.85
C LYS A 152 11.53 -20.29 5.33
N LEU A 153 12.82 -20.02 5.54
CA LEU A 153 13.48 -18.81 5.04
C LEU A 153 13.52 -18.80 3.51
N GLU A 154 13.88 -19.92 2.88
CA GLU A 154 13.88 -20.08 1.42
C GLU A 154 12.49 -19.88 0.81
N ALA A 155 11.44 -20.35 1.48
CA ALA A 155 10.05 -20.12 1.09
C ALA A 155 9.62 -18.65 1.26
N LEU A 156 10.13 -17.96 2.28
CA LEU A 156 9.85 -16.53 2.52
C LEU A 156 10.62 -15.63 1.55
N PHE A 157 11.85 -15.97 1.18
CA PHE A 157 12.70 -15.08 0.39
C PHE A 157 12.24 -14.99 -1.06
N HIS A 158 12.11 -13.76 -1.56
CA HIS A 158 11.88 -13.49 -2.96
C HIS A 158 13.05 -13.98 -3.81
N ASP A 159 12.81 -14.47 -5.03
CA ASP A 159 13.89 -15.06 -5.87
C ASP A 159 14.97 -14.04 -6.26
N LYS A 160 14.59 -12.76 -6.35
CA LYS A 160 15.52 -11.64 -6.58
C LYS A 160 15.97 -10.93 -5.29
N ALA A 161 15.74 -11.54 -4.12
CA ALA A 161 16.04 -10.89 -2.85
C ALA A 161 17.51 -10.49 -2.73
N LYS A 162 17.75 -9.38 -2.02
CA LYS A 162 19.09 -8.89 -1.67
C LYS A 162 19.26 -8.84 -0.16
N PHE A 163 20.38 -9.39 0.31
CA PHE A 163 20.76 -9.39 1.72
C PHE A 163 22.03 -8.55 1.84
N VAL A 164 21.92 -7.41 2.50
CA VAL A 164 23.02 -6.45 2.65
C VAL A 164 23.59 -6.58 4.05
N HIS A 165 24.80 -7.12 4.10
CA HIS A 165 25.61 -7.28 5.30
C HIS A 165 26.67 -6.16 5.34
N MET A 166 27.31 -5.96 6.49
CA MET A 166 28.40 -4.98 6.63
C MET A 166 29.58 -5.22 5.66
N GLY A 167 29.73 -6.46 5.14
CA GLY A 167 30.77 -6.85 4.19
C GLY A 167 30.31 -6.94 2.72
N GLY A 168 29.05 -6.64 2.41
CA GLY A 168 28.53 -6.51 1.04
C GLY A 168 27.12 -7.09 0.81
N THR A 169 26.75 -7.37 -0.47
CA THR A 169 25.39 -7.82 -0.89
C THR A 169 25.28 -9.23 -1.52
N TRP A 170 24.37 -10.06 -0.96
CA TRP A 170 24.19 -11.49 -1.25
C TRP A 170 22.82 -11.68 -1.92
N GLY A 171 22.67 -12.72 -2.75
CA GLY A 171 21.37 -13.16 -3.28
C GLY A 171 20.78 -14.31 -2.46
N LYS A 172 19.52 -14.66 -2.72
CA LYS A 172 18.74 -15.70 -2.01
C LYS A 172 19.52 -17.01 -1.80
N GLU A 173 20.01 -17.64 -2.86
CA GLU A 173 20.67 -18.97 -2.78
C GLU A 173 21.85 -18.95 -1.80
N ARG A 174 22.74 -17.96 -1.97
CA ARG A 174 23.92 -17.79 -1.10
C ARG A 174 23.52 -17.53 0.36
N GLU A 175 22.52 -16.70 0.60
CA GLU A 175 22.06 -16.39 1.96
C GLU A 175 21.51 -17.64 2.66
N VAL A 176 20.64 -18.39 1.97
CA VAL A 176 20.05 -19.63 2.49
C VAL A 176 21.15 -20.65 2.82
N ASP A 177 22.14 -20.82 1.94
CA ASP A 177 23.24 -21.75 2.16
C ASP A 177 24.13 -21.34 3.33
N ILE A 178 24.43 -20.05 3.50
CA ILE A 178 25.19 -19.54 4.65
C ILE A 178 24.49 -19.87 5.96
N ILE A 179 23.18 -19.65 6.04
CA ILE A 179 22.37 -19.94 7.23
C ILE A 179 22.30 -21.45 7.47
N ARG A 180 22.09 -22.25 6.42
CA ARG A 180 22.03 -23.71 6.47
C ARG A 180 23.34 -24.32 6.99
N GLN A 181 24.48 -23.82 6.52
CA GLN A 181 25.81 -24.25 6.95
C GLN A 181 26.19 -23.67 8.33
N GLY A 182 25.51 -22.61 8.78
CA GLY A 182 25.77 -21.94 10.04
C GLY A 182 27.04 -21.09 10.04
N PHE A 183 27.56 -20.71 8.86
CA PHE A 183 28.70 -19.79 8.78
C PHE A 183 28.35 -18.40 9.33
N ILE A 184 27.11 -17.97 9.10
CA ILE A 184 26.46 -16.91 9.86
C ILE A 184 25.25 -17.52 10.56
N HIS A 185 25.17 -17.39 11.88
CA HIS A 185 24.04 -17.88 12.66
C HIS A 185 23.52 -16.79 13.59
N TYR A 186 22.35 -16.25 13.26
CA TYR A 186 21.62 -15.22 14.00
C TYR A 186 20.96 -15.82 15.25
N LYS A 187 21.73 -16.12 16.30
CA LYS A 187 21.24 -16.86 17.48
C LYS A 187 20.05 -16.19 18.18
N LYS A 188 20.06 -14.87 18.30
CA LYS A 188 19.01 -14.13 18.99
C LYS A 188 18.97 -12.68 18.54
N ALA A 189 17.80 -12.21 18.11
CA ALA A 189 17.53 -10.81 17.87
C ALA A 189 16.65 -10.27 19.01
N ASP A 190 17.21 -9.42 19.86
CA ASP A 190 16.45 -8.66 20.85
C ASP A 190 15.92 -7.41 20.17
N VAL A 191 14.62 -7.40 19.85
CA VAL A 191 13.94 -6.30 19.13
C VAL A 191 13.45 -5.25 20.12
N HIS A 192 13.95 -4.02 20.00
CA HIS A 192 13.61 -2.90 20.90
C HIS A 192 12.46 -2.06 20.35
N GLU A 193 12.47 -1.84 19.04
CA GLU A 193 11.48 -1.02 18.35
C GLU A 193 11.26 -1.57 16.94
N VAL A 194 10.01 -1.48 16.47
CA VAL A 194 9.62 -1.82 15.11
C VAL A 194 8.79 -0.68 14.53
N MET A 195 9.34 0.00 13.52
CA MET A 195 8.62 0.96 12.70
C MET A 195 8.16 0.25 11.41
N VAL A 196 6.95 0.55 10.96
CA VAL A 196 6.38 -0.04 9.75
C VAL A 196 5.80 1.05 8.88
N GLU A 197 6.09 0.98 7.59
CA GLU A 197 5.51 1.84 6.57
C GLU A 197 4.83 0.96 5.51
N VAL A 198 3.52 1.11 5.36
CA VAL A 198 2.74 0.42 4.33
C VAL A 198 2.68 1.32 3.11
N LEU A 199 3.47 1.00 2.08
CA LEU A 199 3.48 1.77 0.83
C LEU A 199 2.23 1.50 -0.01
N ASN A 200 1.75 0.25 0.01
CA ASN A 200 0.51 -0.22 -0.60
C ASN A 200 0.20 -1.65 -0.10
N GLU A 201 -0.89 -2.25 -0.57
CA GLU A 201 -1.35 -3.58 -0.18
C GLU A 201 -0.39 -4.72 -0.58
N LYS A 202 0.63 -4.43 -1.38
CA LYS A 202 1.63 -5.39 -1.87
C LYS A 202 3.05 -5.06 -1.44
N THR A 203 3.30 -3.94 -0.75
CA THR A 203 4.66 -3.50 -0.43
C THR A 203 4.70 -2.84 0.94
N VAL A 204 5.51 -3.39 1.85
CA VAL A 204 5.67 -2.90 3.22
C VAL A 204 7.15 -2.82 3.56
N ILE A 205 7.55 -1.74 4.23
CA ILE A 205 8.92 -1.56 4.74
C ILE A 205 8.88 -1.58 6.27
N LEU A 206 9.87 -2.24 6.88
CA LEU A 206 10.06 -2.29 8.31
C LEU A 206 11.46 -1.82 8.66
N TRP A 207 11.56 -1.18 9.82
CA TRP A 207 12.81 -0.91 10.48
C TRP A 207 12.77 -1.48 11.88
N ASN A 208 13.63 -2.45 12.14
CA ASN A 208 13.78 -3.05 13.46
C ASN A 208 15.05 -2.50 14.08
N GLN A 209 14.92 -1.81 15.21
CA GLN A 209 16.07 -1.54 16.07
C GLN A 209 16.30 -2.75 16.95
N ILE A 210 17.42 -3.44 16.75
CA ILE A 210 17.72 -4.70 17.43
C ILE A 210 19.11 -4.71 18.07
N THR A 211 19.28 -5.55 19.08
CA THR A 211 20.58 -6.09 19.47
C THR A 211 20.65 -7.53 18.98
N LEU A 212 21.61 -7.81 18.10
CA LEU A 212 21.77 -9.13 17.50
C LEU A 212 22.97 -9.85 18.09
N LEU A 213 22.72 -11.01 18.70
CA LEU A 213 23.73 -12.02 19.02
C LEU A 213 23.86 -12.99 17.84
N ALA A 214 25.07 -13.12 17.29
CA ALA A 214 25.32 -14.00 16.15
C ALA A 214 26.69 -14.70 16.22
N PHE A 215 26.79 -15.87 15.60
CA PHE A 215 28.08 -16.44 15.20
C PHE A 215 28.43 -15.98 13.78
N VAL A 216 29.67 -15.55 13.58
CA VAL A 216 30.25 -15.27 12.26
C VAL A 216 31.57 -16.01 12.17
N GLY A 217 31.61 -17.07 11.36
CA GLY A 217 32.71 -18.04 11.39
C GLY A 217 32.80 -18.71 12.76
N SER A 218 33.90 -18.47 13.47
CA SER A 218 34.14 -19.01 14.83
C SER A 218 33.86 -18.02 15.96
N ASN A 219 33.50 -16.77 15.65
CA ASN A 219 33.37 -15.70 16.64
C ASN A 219 31.91 -15.48 17.02
N GLU A 220 31.63 -15.42 18.31
CA GLU A 220 30.36 -14.92 18.83
C GLU A 220 30.44 -13.40 18.98
N VAL A 221 29.49 -12.68 18.39
CA VAL A 221 29.46 -11.23 18.40
C VAL A 221 28.07 -10.73 18.76
N THR A 222 28.01 -9.63 19.52
CA THR A 222 26.79 -8.92 19.84
C THR A 222 26.89 -7.50 19.31
N ASN A 223 26.01 -7.09 18.41
CA ASN A 223 26.03 -5.75 17.83
C ASN A 223 24.62 -5.16 17.76
N PRO A 224 24.47 -3.85 18.03
CA PRO A 224 23.22 -3.14 17.77
C PRO A 224 23.09 -2.80 16.28
N PHE A 225 21.90 -3.00 15.73
CA PHE A 225 21.59 -2.72 14.33
C PHE A 225 20.25 -1.98 14.20
N MET A 226 20.18 -1.11 13.19
CA MET A 226 18.93 -0.84 12.51
C MET A 226 18.82 -1.78 11.31
N VAL A 227 17.79 -2.61 11.29
CA VAL A 227 17.56 -3.58 10.22
C VAL A 227 16.37 -3.15 9.38
N THR A 228 16.63 -2.87 8.11
CA THR A 228 15.57 -2.58 7.13
C THR A 228 15.10 -3.89 6.52
N GLU A 229 13.79 -4.10 6.47
CA GLU A 229 13.15 -5.22 5.78
C GLU A 229 12.17 -4.70 4.75
N VAL A 230 12.22 -5.21 3.52
CA VAL A 230 11.24 -4.86 2.49
C VAL A 230 10.47 -6.12 2.11
N TYR A 231 9.16 -6.11 2.35
CA TYR A 231 8.26 -7.20 1.98
C TYR A 231 7.45 -6.82 0.75
N VAL A 232 7.37 -7.75 -0.19
CA VAL A 232 6.52 -7.66 -1.40
C VAL A 232 5.54 -8.82 -1.44
N LYS A 233 4.32 -8.60 -1.92
CA LYS A 233 3.29 -9.65 -2.01
C LYS A 233 3.25 -10.24 -3.42
N GLU A 234 3.50 -11.55 -3.53
CA GLU A 234 3.45 -12.30 -4.79
C GLU A 234 2.51 -13.50 -4.65
N ASN A 235 1.61 -13.72 -5.61
CA ASN A 235 0.64 -14.83 -5.56
C ASN A 235 -0.11 -14.91 -4.22
N ASN A 236 -0.46 -13.75 -3.67
CA ASN A 236 -1.12 -13.58 -2.37
C ASN A 236 -0.30 -14.04 -1.14
N ALA A 237 1.02 -14.25 -1.28
CA ALA A 237 1.94 -14.55 -0.19
C ALA A 237 3.01 -13.46 -0.05
N TRP A 238 3.36 -13.09 1.18
CA TRP A 238 4.44 -12.15 1.46
C TRP A 238 5.80 -12.78 1.19
N LYS A 239 6.69 -12.00 0.58
CA LYS A 239 8.07 -12.35 0.26
C LYS A 239 9.02 -11.28 0.75
N LEU A 240 10.11 -11.68 1.40
CA LEU A 240 11.17 -10.75 1.78
C LEU A 240 12.05 -10.46 0.57
N ALA A 241 12.06 -9.20 0.12
CA ALA A 241 12.82 -8.74 -1.04
C ALA A 241 14.15 -8.08 -0.68
N ASP A 242 14.24 -7.41 0.47
CA ASP A 242 15.47 -6.83 0.97
C ASP A 242 15.60 -7.03 2.48
N LEU A 243 16.81 -7.34 2.94
CA LEU A 243 17.20 -7.35 4.36
C LEU A 243 18.56 -6.68 4.51
N THR A 244 18.57 -5.49 5.11
CA THR A 244 19.78 -4.67 5.24
C THR A 244 20.12 -4.42 6.70
N PHE A 245 21.37 -4.70 7.09
CA PHE A 245 21.87 -4.44 8.44
C PHE A 245 22.73 -3.16 8.47
N SER A 246 22.26 -2.13 9.18
CA SER A 246 23.04 -0.91 9.46
C SER A 246 23.50 -0.89 10.92
N LYS A 247 24.81 -1.01 11.17
CA LYS A 247 25.34 -1.02 12.54
C LYS A 247 25.08 0.33 13.19
N LEU A 248 24.47 0.32 14.38
CA LEU A 248 24.29 1.52 15.16
C LEU A 248 25.61 1.85 15.89
N MET A 249 26.02 3.11 15.81
CA MET A 249 27.17 3.60 16.55
C MET A 249 26.76 3.81 18.01
N THR A 250 27.42 3.14 18.95
CA THR A 250 27.37 3.54 20.35
C THR A 250 28.19 4.81 20.49
N ARG A 251 27.61 5.88 21.03
CA ARG A 251 28.40 7.02 21.51
C ARG A 251 28.99 6.59 22.84
N ASP A 252 30.31 6.39 22.86
CA ASP A 252 31.08 6.27 24.09
C ASP A 252 31.10 7.60 24.86
#